data_AF-A0A437S9L9-F1
#
_entry.id   AF-A0A437S9L9-F1
#
_cell.length_a   1.000
_cell.length_b   1.000
_cell.length_c   1.000
_cell.angle_alpha   90.00
_cell.angle_beta   90.00
_cell.angle_gamma   90.00
#
_symmetry.space_group_name_H-M   'P 1'
#
loop_
_entity.id
_entity.type
_entity.pdbx_description
1 polymer ?
#
loop_
_entity_poly.entity_id
_entity_poly.type
_entity_poly.pdbx_seq_one_letter_code
_entity_poly.pdbx_strand_id
1 'polypeptide(L)'
;MKKAELIDRYIRELTKYMTYDNAKRAEKDVRELIAEELSEDYSYEELEKVLLKFGSPYNLASKYESKSNILISGKNYTIYIKLLKTLSLNMVLATVIYFLINKSKFSILNTLNIFKTEMVSIFFCVTLSLWIAEEVKSKKIMGKLIKSFEIEDLYIVKPKINKPMAVPLVLSSIFIFLLMIEELLKGDEGALKTVQGIFFLLVLRDSNKLSEDGYGRYVTFLSIACDILSLVLMYFLYEQIYKVIYIKIFLYVIIFFIIFDLWFAIIQIVRIYKNGKNKA
;
A
#
# COMPACT_ATOMS: atom_id res chain seq x y z
N MET A 1 -16.96 -28.35 -9.59
CA MET A 1 -16.49 -26.98 -9.28
C MET A 1 -17.66 -26.02 -9.47
N LYS A 2 -17.84 -24.97 -8.65
CA LYS A 2 -19.03 -24.10 -8.78
C LYS A 2 -18.80 -23.09 -9.91
N LYS A 3 -19.60 -23.14 -10.99
CA LYS A 3 -19.57 -22.23 -12.16
C LYS A 3 -19.51 -20.74 -11.75
N ALA A 4 -20.31 -20.36 -10.75
CA ALA A 4 -20.32 -19.01 -10.17
C ALA A 4 -18.96 -18.56 -9.63
N GLU A 5 -18.16 -19.48 -9.07
CA GLU A 5 -16.84 -19.16 -8.53
C GLU A 5 -15.85 -18.79 -9.64
N LEU A 6 -15.94 -19.43 -10.81
CA LEU A 6 -15.08 -19.14 -11.96
C LEU A 6 -15.38 -17.74 -12.54
N ILE A 7 -16.67 -17.39 -12.67
CA ILE A 7 -17.11 -16.05 -13.10
C ILE A 7 -16.60 -14.99 -12.13
N ASP A 8 -16.77 -15.20 -10.82
CA ASP A 8 -16.31 -14.25 -9.81
C ASP A 8 -14.78 -14.08 -9.80
N ARG A 9 -14.02 -15.12 -10.14
CA ARG A 9 -12.56 -15.04 -10.29
C ARG A 9 -12.18 -14.22 -11.52
N TYR A 10 -12.82 -14.47 -12.65
CA TYR A 10 -12.60 -13.72 -13.88
C TYR A 10 -12.90 -12.23 -13.68
N ILE A 11 -14.06 -11.91 -13.13
CA ILE A 11 -14.49 -10.52 -12.83
C ILE A 11 -13.54 -9.86 -11.83
N ARG A 12 -13.07 -10.59 -10.82
CA ARG A 12 -12.11 -10.05 -9.85
C ARG A 12 -10.78 -9.68 -10.50
N GLU A 13 -10.24 -10.52 -11.39
CA GLU A 13 -8.98 -10.19 -12.09
C GLU A 13 -9.18 -9.06 -13.12
N LEU A 14 -10.34 -9.01 -13.78
CA LEU A 14 -10.74 -7.92 -14.69
C LEU A 14 -10.78 -6.58 -13.96
N THR A 15 -11.49 -6.52 -12.83
CA THR A 15 -11.76 -5.28 -12.10
C THR A 15 -10.63 -4.87 -11.15
N LYS A 16 -9.65 -5.75 -10.90
CA LYS A 16 -8.60 -5.60 -9.87
C LYS A 16 -7.94 -4.22 -9.87
N TYR A 17 -7.75 -3.66 -11.05
CA TYR A 17 -6.90 -2.49 -11.28
C TYR A 17 -7.64 -1.26 -11.80
N MET A 18 -8.94 -1.39 -12.01
CA MET A 18 -9.79 -0.34 -12.56
C MET A 18 -10.15 0.72 -11.51
N THR A 19 -10.63 1.88 -11.97
CA THR A 19 -11.38 2.83 -11.14
C THR A 19 -12.72 2.23 -10.74
N TYR A 20 -13.32 2.74 -9.66
CA TYR A 20 -14.58 2.21 -9.15
C TYR A 20 -15.69 2.20 -10.21
N ASP A 21 -15.86 3.30 -10.95
CA ASP A 21 -16.90 3.43 -11.97
C ASP A 21 -16.66 2.47 -13.15
N ASN A 22 -15.41 2.36 -13.60
CA ASN A 22 -15.05 1.43 -14.67
C ASN A 22 -15.18 -0.03 -14.22
N ALA A 23 -14.80 -0.35 -12.98
CA ALA A 23 -14.96 -1.68 -12.41
C ALA A 23 -16.43 -2.10 -12.36
N LYS A 24 -17.29 -1.20 -11.87
CA LYS A 24 -18.74 -1.45 -11.78
C LYS A 24 -19.37 -1.65 -13.16
N ARG A 25 -18.96 -0.84 -14.14
CA ARG A 25 -19.41 -0.99 -15.53
C ARG A 25 -18.91 -2.28 -16.15
N ALA A 26 -17.61 -2.57 -16.06
CA ALA A 26 -17.01 -3.78 -16.61
C ALA A 26 -17.58 -5.06 -15.99
N GLU A 27 -17.83 -5.08 -14.68
CA GLU A 27 -18.49 -6.20 -14.02
C GLU A 27 -19.90 -6.44 -14.60
N LYS A 28 -20.70 -5.37 -14.71
CA LYS A 28 -22.05 -5.45 -15.26
C LYS A 28 -22.03 -5.97 -16.70
N ASP A 29 -21.25 -5.32 -17.56
CA ASP A 29 -21.16 -5.64 -18.99
C ASP A 29 -20.70 -7.09 -19.20
N VAL A 30 -19.71 -7.59 -18.45
CA VAL A 30 -19.24 -8.98 -18.59
C VAL A 30 -20.27 -9.97 -18.07
N ARG A 31 -20.99 -9.68 -17.00
CA ARG A 31 -22.08 -10.57 -16.53
C ARG A 31 -23.22 -10.64 -17.55
N GLU A 32 -23.56 -9.53 -18.19
CA GLU A 32 -24.56 -9.47 -19.27
C GLU A 32 -24.10 -10.27 -20.50
N LEU A 33 -22.86 -10.08 -20.95
CA LEU A 33 -22.30 -10.84 -22.08
C LEU A 33 -22.27 -12.36 -21.82
N ILE A 34 -21.99 -12.80 -20.60
CA ILE A 34 -22.05 -14.22 -20.24
C ILE A 34 -23.49 -14.74 -20.32
N ALA A 35 -24.47 -13.95 -19.83
CA ALA A 35 -25.87 -14.31 -19.87
C ALA A 35 -26.46 -14.33 -21.29
N GLU A 36 -25.91 -13.54 -22.22
CA GLU A 36 -26.28 -13.55 -23.64
C GLU A 36 -25.70 -14.75 -24.40
N GLU A 37 -24.46 -15.16 -24.08
CA GLU A 37 -23.77 -16.25 -24.78
C GLU A 37 -24.11 -17.65 -24.23
N LEU A 38 -24.62 -17.74 -23.00
CA LEU A 38 -24.90 -19.01 -22.32
C LEU A 38 -26.37 -19.13 -21.93
N SER A 39 -26.95 -20.31 -22.17
CA SER A 39 -28.29 -20.67 -21.68
C SER A 39 -28.30 -20.86 -20.15
N GLU A 40 -29.46 -20.82 -19.48
CA GLU A 40 -29.53 -20.94 -18.01
C GLU A 40 -28.87 -22.22 -17.45
N ASP A 41 -28.82 -23.31 -18.24
CA ASP A 41 -28.27 -24.62 -17.87
C ASP A 41 -26.89 -24.93 -18.50
N TYR A 42 -26.08 -23.92 -18.80
CA TYR A 42 -24.75 -24.09 -19.44
C TYR A 42 -23.80 -25.01 -18.67
N SER A 43 -22.98 -25.81 -19.34
CA SER A 43 -21.95 -26.67 -18.73
C SER A 43 -20.71 -25.89 -18.29
N TYR A 44 -19.89 -26.48 -17.42
CA TYR A 44 -18.65 -25.83 -16.98
C TYR A 44 -17.66 -25.61 -18.15
N GLU A 45 -17.59 -26.54 -19.09
CA GLU A 45 -16.74 -26.45 -20.29
C GLU A 45 -17.20 -25.35 -21.26
N GLU A 46 -18.52 -25.14 -21.36
CA GLU A 46 -19.09 -24.02 -22.14
C GLU A 46 -18.69 -22.67 -21.55
N LEU A 47 -18.73 -22.54 -20.22
CA LEU A 47 -18.26 -21.34 -19.53
C LEU A 47 -16.77 -21.09 -19.78
N GLU A 48 -15.92 -22.12 -19.71
CA GLU A 48 -14.49 -21.96 -20.00
C GLU A 48 -14.24 -21.48 -21.42
N LYS A 49 -14.96 -22.04 -22.41
CA LYS A 49 -14.85 -21.60 -23.81
C LYS A 49 -15.25 -20.13 -23.99
N VAL A 50 -16.33 -19.69 -23.34
CA VAL A 50 -16.76 -18.27 -23.38
C VAL A 50 -15.71 -17.36 -22.74
N LEU A 51 -15.17 -17.73 -21.58
CA LEU A 51 -14.12 -16.93 -20.92
C LEU A 51 -12.81 -16.89 -21.73
N LEU A 52 -12.42 -17.99 -22.38
CA LEU A 52 -11.30 -18.02 -23.31
C LEU A 52 -11.55 -17.13 -24.54
N LYS A 53 -12.79 -17.11 -25.07
CA LYS A 53 -13.22 -16.23 -26.16
C LYS A 53 -13.12 -14.75 -25.76
N PHE A 54 -13.44 -14.40 -24.51
CA PHE A 54 -13.23 -13.05 -23.98
C PHE A 54 -11.75 -12.70 -23.81
N GLY A 55 -10.90 -13.72 -23.63
CA GLY A 55 -9.46 -13.60 -23.51
C GLY A 55 -9.00 -13.19 -22.12
N SER A 56 -7.79 -12.66 -22.03
CA SER A 56 -7.22 -12.23 -20.74
C SER A 56 -8.10 -11.15 -20.08
N PRO A 57 -8.47 -11.29 -18.79
CA PRO A 57 -9.16 -10.24 -18.05
C PRO A 57 -8.44 -8.88 -18.14
N TYR A 58 -7.10 -8.89 -18.25
CA TYR A 58 -6.29 -7.67 -18.38
C TYR A 58 -6.43 -7.01 -19.75
N ASN A 59 -6.51 -7.80 -20.83
CA ASN A 59 -6.78 -7.28 -22.17
C ASN A 59 -8.17 -6.67 -22.23
N LEU A 60 -9.15 -7.37 -21.68
CA LEU A 60 -10.52 -6.88 -21.63
C LEU A 60 -10.61 -5.59 -20.78
N ALA A 61 -9.85 -5.53 -19.68
CA ALA A 61 -9.80 -4.35 -18.82
C ALA A 61 -9.34 -3.08 -19.56
N SER A 62 -8.34 -3.20 -20.44
CA SER A 62 -7.85 -2.05 -21.20
C SER A 62 -8.90 -1.41 -22.13
N LYS A 63 -9.98 -2.12 -22.48
CA LYS A 63 -11.09 -1.56 -23.26
C LYS A 63 -11.96 -0.59 -22.45
N TYR A 64 -11.92 -0.71 -21.12
CA TYR A 64 -12.65 0.13 -20.18
C TYR A 64 -11.82 1.30 -19.65
N GLU A 65 -10.49 1.24 -19.76
CA GLU A 65 -9.61 2.33 -19.35
C GLU A 65 -9.56 3.42 -20.44
N SER A 66 -9.87 4.66 -20.06
CA SER A 66 -9.54 5.81 -20.91
C SER A 66 -8.02 5.97 -20.94
N LYS A 67 -7.45 6.24 -22.13
CA LYS A 67 -6.02 6.61 -22.34
C LYS A 67 -5.69 7.95 -21.67
N SER A 68 -5.85 8.04 -20.37
CA SER A 68 -5.49 9.22 -19.59
C SER A 68 -4.15 8.94 -18.91
N ASN A 69 -3.17 9.80 -19.17
CA ASN A 69 -1.85 9.77 -18.53
C ASN A 69 -1.98 10.24 -17.08
N ILE A 70 -2.55 9.41 -16.21
CA ILE A 70 -2.76 9.71 -14.79
C ILE A 70 -1.63 9.09 -13.97
N LEU A 71 -0.98 9.90 -13.12
CA LEU A 71 0.15 9.49 -12.27
C LEU A 71 -0.21 8.34 -11.31
N ILE A 72 -1.41 8.38 -10.73
CA ILE A 72 -1.92 7.40 -9.77
C ILE A 72 -3.39 7.14 -10.09
N SER A 73 -3.76 5.90 -10.39
CA SER A 73 -5.10 5.56 -10.89
C SER A 73 -5.78 4.45 -10.08
N GLY A 74 -7.05 4.18 -10.42
CA GLY A 74 -7.81 3.04 -9.92
C GLY A 74 -7.82 2.92 -8.39
N LYS A 75 -7.46 1.73 -7.92
CA LYS A 75 -7.34 1.42 -6.49
C LYS A 75 -6.27 2.27 -5.77
N ASN A 76 -5.13 2.54 -6.41
CA ASN A 76 -4.05 3.31 -5.79
C ASN A 76 -4.45 4.76 -5.54
N TYR A 77 -5.30 5.34 -6.40
CA TYR A 77 -5.88 6.66 -6.16
C TYR A 77 -6.79 6.68 -4.91
N THR A 78 -7.56 5.62 -4.68
CA THR A 78 -8.38 5.51 -3.46
C THR A 78 -7.50 5.42 -2.20
N ILE A 79 -6.38 4.70 -2.29
CA ILE A 79 -5.41 4.60 -1.19
C ILE A 79 -4.73 5.96 -0.95
N TYR A 80 -4.35 6.66 -2.02
CA TYR A 80 -3.75 7.99 -1.99
C TYR A 80 -4.59 8.97 -1.16
N ILE A 81 -5.87 9.11 -1.50
CA ILE A 81 -6.78 10.03 -0.82
C ILE A 81 -6.97 9.64 0.65
N LYS A 82 -7.07 8.33 0.95
CA LYS A 82 -7.21 7.86 2.34
C LYS A 82 -5.97 8.15 3.17
N LEU A 83 -4.78 7.86 2.66
CA LEU A 83 -3.52 8.12 3.36
C LEU A 83 -3.32 9.61 3.60
N LEU A 84 -3.56 10.47 2.60
CA LEU A 84 -3.48 11.93 2.79
C LEU A 84 -4.39 12.41 3.93
N LYS A 85 -5.65 11.97 3.95
CA LYS A 85 -6.60 12.36 4.99
C LYS A 85 -6.14 11.90 6.38
N THR A 86 -5.76 10.63 6.50
CA THR A 86 -5.37 10.05 7.80
C THR A 86 -4.07 10.65 8.34
N LEU A 87 -3.05 10.80 7.48
CA LEU A 87 -1.76 11.36 7.90
C LEU A 87 -1.88 12.86 8.23
N SER A 88 -2.69 13.62 7.49
CA SER A 88 -2.96 15.03 7.82
C SER A 88 -3.67 15.19 9.17
N LEU A 89 -4.59 14.28 9.51
CA LEU A 89 -5.24 14.29 10.82
C LEU A 89 -4.22 14.01 11.94
N ASN A 90 -3.35 13.01 11.74
CA ASN A 90 -2.31 12.66 12.70
C ASN A 90 -1.26 13.77 12.88
N MET A 91 -0.94 14.52 11.82
CA MET A 91 -0.09 15.71 11.86
C MET A 91 -0.66 16.78 12.78
N VAL A 92 -1.96 17.10 12.64
CA VAL A 92 -2.63 18.08 13.52
C VAL A 92 -2.63 17.59 14.97
N LEU A 93 -2.94 16.32 15.21
CA LEU A 93 -2.91 15.73 16.55
C LEU A 93 -1.51 15.79 17.17
N ALA A 94 -0.48 15.43 16.43
CA ALA A 94 0.91 15.51 16.88
C ALA A 94 1.32 16.94 17.24
N THR A 95 0.94 17.92 16.42
CA THR A 95 1.21 19.34 16.69
C THR A 95 0.56 19.81 18.00
N VAL A 96 -0.71 19.44 18.22
CA VAL A 96 -1.41 19.75 19.48
C VAL A 96 -0.71 19.11 20.67
N ILE A 97 -0.40 17.80 20.59
CA ILE A 97 0.30 17.08 21.65
C ILE A 97 1.66 17.73 21.95
N TYR A 98 2.42 18.10 20.92
CA TYR A 98 3.73 18.71 21.07
C TYR A 98 3.68 20.00 21.89
N PHE A 99 2.75 20.91 21.55
CA PHE A 99 2.63 22.19 22.27
C PHE A 99 2.01 22.05 23.66
N LEU A 100 1.20 21.02 23.91
CA LEU A 100 0.75 20.71 25.27
C LEU A 100 1.92 20.34 26.18
N ILE A 101 2.92 19.62 25.65
CA ILE A 101 4.14 19.23 26.37
C ILE A 101 5.13 20.41 26.44
N ASN A 102 5.36 21.11 25.33
CA ASN A 102 6.37 22.15 25.18
C ASN A 102 5.74 23.55 25.03
N LYS A 103 4.93 23.97 26.01
CA LYS A 103 4.17 25.24 25.97
C LYS A 103 5.04 26.47 25.66
N SER A 104 6.29 26.50 26.15
CA SER A 104 7.23 27.61 25.93
C SER A 104 7.66 27.77 24.46
N LYS A 105 7.60 26.70 23.66
CA LYS A 105 7.96 26.73 22.23
C LYS A 105 6.79 27.14 21.33
N PHE A 106 5.60 27.37 21.90
CA PHE A 106 4.43 27.79 21.15
C PHE A 106 4.63 29.18 20.54
N SER A 107 4.55 29.25 19.22
CA SER A 107 4.60 30.49 18.45
C SER A 107 3.84 30.28 17.14
N ILE A 108 3.21 31.34 16.63
CA ILE A 108 2.51 31.33 15.34
C ILE A 108 3.48 30.94 14.22
N LEU A 109 4.70 31.49 14.24
CA LEU A 109 5.73 31.18 13.25
C LEU A 109 6.16 29.71 13.30
N ASN A 110 6.39 29.19 14.50
CA ASN A 110 6.76 27.78 14.70
C ASN A 110 5.65 26.85 14.20
N THR A 111 4.40 27.19 14.49
CA THR A 111 3.24 26.43 14.02
C THR A 111 3.19 26.40 12.48
N LEU A 112 3.31 27.56 11.82
CA LEU A 112 3.30 27.61 10.36
C LEU A 112 4.45 26.81 9.72
N ASN A 113 5.64 26.85 10.33
CA ASN A 113 6.79 26.08 9.85
C ASN A 113 6.59 24.57 10.00
N ILE A 114 6.00 24.12 11.10
CA ILE A 114 5.63 22.71 11.32
C ILE A 114 4.66 22.26 10.22
N PHE A 115 3.55 22.98 10.04
CA PHE A 115 2.55 22.65 9.04
C PHE A 115 3.15 22.61 7.63
N LYS A 116 3.94 23.62 7.25
CA LYS A 116 4.62 23.64 5.96
C LYS A 116 5.49 22.39 5.76
N THR A 117 6.33 22.07 6.74
CA THR A 117 7.30 20.97 6.64
C THR A 117 6.61 19.61 6.59
N GLU A 118 5.66 19.37 7.48
CA GLU A 118 4.97 18.08 7.57
C GLU A 118 3.99 17.87 6.41
N MET A 119 3.26 18.89 5.98
CA MET A 119 2.37 18.78 4.81
C MET A 119 3.14 18.45 3.54
N VAL A 120 4.29 19.11 3.32
CA VAL A 120 5.18 18.81 2.19
C VAL A 120 5.69 17.38 2.30
N SER A 121 6.14 16.95 3.49
CA SER A 121 6.62 15.59 3.74
C SER A 121 5.55 14.54 3.44
N ILE A 122 4.32 14.73 3.94
CA ILE A 122 3.18 13.84 3.69
C ILE A 122 2.87 13.77 2.20
N PHE A 123 2.75 14.92 1.53
CA PHE A 123 2.40 14.98 0.12
C PHE A 123 3.43 14.24 -0.73
N PHE A 124 4.73 14.53 -0.55
CA PHE A 124 5.80 13.88 -1.32
C PHE A 124 5.88 12.39 -1.03
N CYS A 125 5.88 11.98 0.24
CA CYS A 125 6.06 10.58 0.62
C CYS A 125 4.91 9.72 0.09
N VAL A 126 3.65 10.18 0.22
CA VAL A 126 2.47 9.43 -0.23
C VAL A 126 2.42 9.38 -1.76
N THR A 127 2.66 10.51 -2.44
CA THR A 127 2.63 10.57 -3.91
C THR A 127 3.69 9.66 -4.52
N LEU A 128 4.94 9.79 -4.08
CA LEU A 128 6.06 9.05 -4.65
C LEU A 128 5.94 7.54 -4.36
N SER A 129 5.48 7.18 -3.16
CA SER A 129 5.27 5.77 -2.80
C SER A 129 4.20 5.08 -3.64
N LEU A 130 3.07 5.77 -3.89
CA LEU A 130 1.98 5.22 -4.67
C LEU A 130 2.25 5.25 -6.17
N TRP A 131 3.01 6.23 -6.65
CA TRP A 131 3.53 6.20 -8.01
C TRP A 131 4.46 4.99 -8.23
N ILE A 132 5.39 4.71 -7.31
CA ILE A 132 6.22 3.48 -7.37
C ILE A 132 5.34 2.23 -7.39
N ALA A 133 4.29 2.18 -6.57
CA ALA A 133 3.35 1.06 -6.56
C ALA A 133 2.62 0.90 -7.92
N GLU A 134 2.23 2.01 -8.55
CA GLU A 134 1.61 2.02 -9.88
C GLU A 134 2.58 1.52 -10.96
N GLU A 135 3.83 1.96 -10.97
CA GLU A 135 4.84 1.52 -11.95
C GLU A 135 5.15 0.01 -11.84
N VAL A 136 5.26 -0.50 -10.61
CA VAL A 136 5.46 -1.94 -10.37
C VAL A 136 4.25 -2.74 -10.87
N LYS A 137 3.03 -2.22 -10.64
CA LYS A 137 1.79 -2.82 -11.15
C LYS A 137 1.76 -2.81 -12.69
N SER A 138 2.05 -1.68 -13.33
CA SER A 138 2.07 -1.54 -14.80
C SER A 138 3.03 -2.52 -15.46
N LYS A 139 4.24 -2.71 -14.92
CA LYS A 139 5.18 -3.73 -15.42
C LYS A 139 4.65 -5.15 -15.30
N LYS A 140 3.97 -5.49 -14.18
CA LYS A 140 3.32 -6.80 -14.01
C LYS A 140 2.17 -7.02 -15.00
N ILE A 141 1.36 -5.99 -15.22
CA ILE A 141 0.27 -6.04 -16.20
C ILE A 141 0.86 -6.29 -17.59
N MET A 142 1.86 -5.52 -18.01
CA MET A 142 2.52 -5.70 -19.30
C MET A 142 3.06 -7.12 -19.50
N GLY A 143 3.72 -7.69 -18.48
CA GLY A 143 4.19 -9.07 -18.53
C GLY A 143 3.07 -10.10 -18.70
N LYS A 144 1.88 -9.85 -18.16
CA LYS A 144 0.70 -10.72 -18.33
C LYS A 144 0.00 -10.53 -19.68
N LEU A 145 0.02 -9.33 -20.25
CA LEU A 145 -0.55 -9.07 -21.58
C LEU A 145 0.22 -9.83 -22.68
N ILE A 146 1.52 -10.10 -22.46
CA ILE A 146 2.39 -10.82 -23.40
C ILE A 146 2.16 -12.35 -23.34
N LYS A 147 1.73 -12.90 -22.19
CA LYS A 147 1.47 -14.34 -22.05
C LYS A 147 0.10 -14.70 -22.64
N SER A 148 -0.01 -15.85 -23.32
CA SER A 148 -1.29 -16.44 -23.67
C SER A 148 -2.11 -16.74 -22.42
N PHE A 149 -3.38 -16.34 -22.42
CA PHE A 149 -4.28 -16.55 -21.30
C PHE A 149 -4.76 -18.00 -21.25
N GLU A 150 -4.63 -18.62 -20.09
CA GLU A 150 -5.12 -19.97 -19.78
C GLU A 150 -6.10 -19.89 -18.60
N ILE A 151 -7.12 -20.73 -18.57
CA ILE A 151 -8.13 -20.71 -17.49
C ILE A 151 -7.48 -21.01 -16.12
N GLU A 152 -6.43 -21.83 -16.12
CA GLU A 152 -5.59 -22.15 -14.97
C GLU A 152 -4.99 -20.89 -14.31
N ASP A 153 -4.76 -19.81 -15.07
CA ASP A 153 -4.25 -18.54 -14.53
C ASP A 153 -5.25 -17.87 -13.55
N LEU A 154 -6.56 -18.15 -13.68
CA LEU A 154 -7.60 -17.71 -12.73
C LEU A 154 -7.60 -18.52 -11.43
N TYR A 155 -7.03 -19.72 -11.48
CA TYR A 155 -6.93 -20.65 -10.38
C TYR A 155 -5.62 -20.54 -9.60
N ILE A 156 -4.71 -19.65 -10.00
CA ILE A 156 -3.56 -19.27 -9.16
C ILE A 156 -4.12 -18.78 -7.83
N VAL A 157 -4.12 -19.68 -6.85
CA VAL A 157 -4.50 -19.41 -5.47
C VAL A 157 -3.43 -18.47 -4.94
N LYS A 158 -3.63 -17.16 -5.12
CA LYS A 158 -2.92 -16.16 -4.35
C LYS A 158 -3.16 -16.56 -2.89
N PRO A 159 -2.11 -16.82 -2.10
CA PRO A 159 -2.30 -17.24 -0.73
C PRO A 159 -3.24 -16.21 -0.08
N LYS A 160 -4.34 -16.70 0.53
CA LYS A 160 -5.25 -15.87 1.35
C LYS A 160 -4.41 -15.36 2.52
N ILE A 161 -3.72 -14.26 2.29
CA ILE A 161 -2.97 -13.58 3.32
C ILE A 161 -3.86 -12.43 3.77
N ASN A 162 -3.97 -12.30 5.10
CA ASN A 162 -4.85 -11.34 5.75
C ASN A 162 -4.77 -9.96 5.09
N LYS A 163 -5.92 -9.27 5.00
CA LYS A 163 -6.00 -7.91 4.47
C LYS A 163 -4.87 -7.07 5.09
N PRO A 164 -4.07 -6.36 4.27
CA PRO A 164 -2.96 -5.57 4.74
C PRO A 164 -3.51 -4.48 5.67
N MET A 165 -3.06 -4.50 6.93
CA MET A 165 -3.33 -3.41 7.85
C MET A 165 -2.25 -2.36 7.66
N ALA A 166 -2.62 -1.14 7.28
CA ALA A 166 -1.75 0.03 7.44
C ALA A 166 -1.71 0.52 8.91
N VAL A 167 -2.08 -0.35 9.85
CA VAL A 167 -2.13 -0.06 11.28
C VAL A 167 -0.77 0.33 11.84
N PRO A 168 0.35 -0.32 11.46
CA PRO A 168 1.66 0.10 11.92
C PRO A 168 2.01 1.54 11.52
N LEU A 169 1.80 1.95 10.26
CA LEU A 169 2.02 3.35 9.84
C LEU A 169 1.08 4.32 10.54
N VAL A 170 -0.23 4.03 10.58
CA VAL A 170 -1.20 4.95 11.17
C VAL A 170 -0.92 5.16 12.65
N LEU A 171 -0.58 4.10 13.40
CA LEU A 171 -0.27 4.21 14.82
C LEU A 171 1.09 4.87 15.10
N SER A 172 2.12 4.55 14.29
CA SER A 172 3.46 5.12 14.48
C SER A 172 3.57 6.57 13.99
N SER A 173 2.74 6.99 13.03
CA SER A 173 2.88 8.31 12.38
C SER A 173 2.78 9.49 13.33
N ILE A 174 1.95 9.44 14.38
CA ILE A 174 1.87 10.51 15.40
C ILE A 174 3.24 10.70 16.07
N PHE A 175 3.92 9.61 16.43
CA PHE A 175 5.25 9.67 17.05
C PHE A 175 6.32 10.16 16.07
N ILE A 176 6.20 9.81 14.79
CA ILE A 176 7.10 10.31 13.75
C ILE A 176 6.93 11.82 13.56
N PHE A 177 5.68 12.31 13.51
CA PHE A 177 5.40 13.76 13.45
C PHE A 177 5.94 14.48 14.69
N LEU A 178 5.75 13.91 15.89
CA LEU A 178 6.35 14.46 17.12
C LEU A 178 7.88 14.54 17.05
N LEU A 179 8.55 13.54 16.46
CA LEU A 179 10.01 13.59 16.23
C LEU A 179 10.37 14.66 15.18
N MET A 180 9.65 14.74 14.06
CA MET A 180 9.91 15.77 13.05
C MET A 180 9.76 17.18 13.60
N ILE A 181 8.72 17.45 14.40
CA ILE A 181 8.52 18.74 15.05
C ILE A 181 9.71 19.08 15.96
N GLU A 182 10.18 18.12 16.75
CA GLU A 182 11.28 18.37 17.68
C GLU A 182 12.60 18.65 16.97
N GLU A 183 12.94 17.88 15.93
CA GLU A 183 14.17 18.12 15.16
C GLU A 183 14.09 19.41 14.33
N LEU A 184 12.91 19.74 13.78
CA LEU A 184 12.67 21.02 13.11
C LEU A 184 12.91 22.21 14.05
N LEU A 185 12.38 22.16 15.27
CA LEU A 185 12.51 23.26 16.23
C LEU A 185 13.88 23.34 16.91
N LYS A 186 14.65 22.24 16.95
CA LYS A 186 16.07 22.26 17.29
C LYS A 186 16.93 22.89 16.19
N GLY A 187 16.45 22.88 14.95
CA GLY A 187 17.21 23.33 13.78
C GLY A 187 18.20 22.29 13.26
N ASP A 188 18.06 21.01 13.62
CA ASP A 188 18.90 19.93 13.10
C ASP A 188 18.33 19.41 11.78
N GLU A 189 18.79 19.99 10.66
CA GLU A 189 18.35 19.57 9.34
C GLU A 189 18.71 18.11 9.00
N GLY A 190 19.83 17.60 9.55
CA GLY A 190 20.29 16.25 9.27
C GLY A 190 19.39 15.21 9.92
N ALA A 191 19.07 15.41 11.20
CA ALA A 191 18.13 14.58 11.93
C ALA A 191 16.72 14.67 11.32
N LEU A 192 16.25 15.88 10.98
CA LEU A 192 14.94 16.07 10.34
C LEU A 192 14.82 15.28 9.03
N LYS A 193 15.81 15.39 8.13
CA LYS A 193 15.83 14.65 6.86
C LYS A 193 15.90 13.14 7.09
N THR A 194 16.59 12.70 8.13
CA THR A 194 16.64 11.27 8.51
C THR A 194 15.27 10.76 8.97
N VAL A 195 14.56 11.52 9.81
CA VAL A 195 13.18 11.20 10.23
C VAL A 195 12.22 11.20 9.03
N GLN A 196 12.34 12.17 8.12
CA GLN A 196 11.56 12.20 6.87
C GLN A 196 11.85 10.98 5.98
N GLY A 197 13.10 10.52 5.93
CA GLY A 197 13.50 9.30 5.23
C GLY A 197 12.86 8.05 5.84
N ILE A 198 12.85 7.94 7.17
CA ILE A 198 12.15 6.85 7.87
C ILE A 198 10.65 6.90 7.57
N PHE A 199 10.05 8.09 7.65
CA PHE A 199 8.64 8.28 7.32
C PHE A 199 8.33 7.82 5.89
N PHE A 200 9.15 8.21 4.91
CA PHE A 200 9.03 7.78 3.53
C PHE A 200 9.05 6.24 3.40
N LEU A 201 10.00 5.56 4.04
CA LEU A 201 10.11 4.10 3.98
C LEU A 201 8.88 3.39 4.57
N LEU A 202 8.32 3.90 5.66
CA LEU A 202 7.12 3.34 6.27
C LEU A 202 5.87 3.58 5.41
N VAL A 203 5.77 4.75 4.77
CA VAL A 203 4.71 5.04 3.81
C VAL A 203 4.85 4.15 2.56
N LEU A 204 6.07 3.97 2.05
CA LEU A 204 6.35 3.09 0.91
C LEU A 204 5.95 1.65 1.20
N ARG A 205 6.33 1.14 2.37
CA ARG A 205 5.97 -0.19 2.85
C ARG A 205 4.46 -0.40 2.89
N ASP A 206 3.73 0.44 3.62
CA ASP A 206 2.31 0.20 3.87
C ASP A 206 1.44 0.53 2.66
N SER A 207 1.80 1.53 1.85
CA SER A 207 1.11 1.82 0.58
C SER A 207 1.23 0.65 -0.42
N ASN A 208 2.40 0.03 -0.54
CA ASN A 208 2.60 -1.13 -1.42
C ASN A 208 1.83 -2.37 -0.92
N LYS A 209 1.76 -2.58 0.40
CA LYS A 209 0.91 -3.63 0.99
C LYS A 209 -0.57 -3.40 0.64
N LEU A 210 -1.07 -2.19 0.83
CA LEU A 210 -2.45 -1.82 0.50
C LEU A 210 -2.73 -1.99 -1.00
N SER A 211 -1.79 -1.58 -1.87
CA SER A 211 -1.92 -1.66 -3.33
C SER A 211 -2.13 -3.09 -3.82
N GLU A 212 -1.44 -4.07 -3.24
CA GLU A 212 -1.49 -5.47 -3.67
C GLU A 212 -2.54 -6.34 -2.94
N ASP A 213 -3.36 -5.75 -2.06
CA ASP A 213 -4.34 -6.46 -1.20
C ASP A 213 -3.71 -7.52 -0.28
N GLY A 214 -2.42 -7.38 0.06
CA GLY A 214 -1.76 -8.26 1.01
C GLY A 214 -0.26 -8.45 0.75
N TYR A 215 0.29 -9.48 1.37
CA TYR A 215 1.72 -9.83 1.26
C TYR A 215 1.95 -10.73 0.04
N GLY A 216 2.30 -10.14 -1.10
CA GLY A 216 2.93 -10.90 -2.21
C GLY A 216 4.42 -11.14 -1.95
N ARG A 217 5.07 -12.05 -2.71
CA ARG A 217 6.53 -12.31 -2.59
C ARG A 217 7.34 -11.00 -2.67
N TYR A 218 7.09 -10.19 -3.69
CA TYR A 218 7.73 -8.88 -3.88
C TYR A 218 7.45 -7.90 -2.73
N VAL A 219 6.18 -7.74 -2.35
CA VAL A 219 5.76 -6.83 -1.28
C VAL A 219 6.37 -7.21 0.07
N THR A 220 6.52 -8.50 0.33
CA THR A 220 7.12 -8.99 1.57
C THR A 220 8.60 -8.67 1.64
N PHE A 221 9.35 -8.87 0.53
CA PHE A 221 10.76 -8.45 0.46
C PHE A 221 10.93 -6.94 0.56
N LEU A 222 10.09 -6.17 -0.13
CA LEU A 222 10.07 -4.71 -0.03
C LEU A 222 9.81 -4.25 1.41
N SER A 223 8.87 -4.89 2.10
CA SER A 223 8.56 -4.57 3.50
C SER A 223 9.77 -4.78 4.39
N ILE A 224 10.39 -5.97 4.32
CA ILE A 224 11.58 -6.29 5.10
C ILE A 224 12.71 -5.30 4.81
N ALA A 225 12.94 -4.95 3.55
CA ALA A 225 13.95 -3.98 3.17
C ALA A 225 13.66 -2.59 3.78
N CYS A 226 12.41 -2.12 3.71
CA CYS A 226 12.01 -0.85 4.31
C CYS A 226 12.15 -0.87 5.83
N ASP A 227 11.78 -1.96 6.49
CA ASP A 227 11.87 -2.11 7.95
C ASP A 227 13.33 -2.13 8.42
N ILE A 228 14.19 -2.92 7.78
CA ILE A 228 15.62 -2.99 8.10
C ILE A 228 16.28 -1.63 7.88
N LEU A 229 16.03 -0.99 6.73
CA LEU A 229 16.62 0.32 6.43
C LEU A 229 16.12 1.38 7.42
N SER A 230 14.85 1.34 7.82
CA SER A 230 14.30 2.23 8.84
C SER A 230 14.96 2.01 10.20
N LEU A 231 15.21 0.77 10.62
CA LEU A 231 15.92 0.47 11.87
C LEU A 231 17.37 0.97 11.85
N VAL A 232 18.06 0.85 10.70
CA VAL A 232 19.42 1.39 10.53
C VAL A 232 19.42 2.91 10.66
N LEU A 233 18.48 3.61 10.02
CA LEU A 233 18.34 5.07 10.16
C LEU A 233 17.99 5.48 11.60
N MET A 234 17.16 4.69 12.28
CA MET A 234 16.80 4.92 13.69
C MET A 234 18.00 4.75 14.63
N TYR A 235 18.92 3.83 14.33
CA TYR A 235 20.18 3.68 15.07
C TYR A 235 21.03 4.95 14.98
N PHE A 236 21.17 5.54 13.78
CA PHE A 236 21.89 6.81 13.61
C PHE A 236 21.23 7.97 14.36
N LEU A 237 19.89 8.04 14.39
CA LEU A 237 19.17 9.03 15.19
C LEU A 237 19.35 8.83 16.69
N TYR A 238 19.42 7.57 17.14
CA TYR A 238 19.57 7.26 18.56
C TYR A 238 20.85 7.85 19.15
N GLU A 239 21.97 7.79 18.42
CA GLU A 239 23.24 8.39 18.86
C GLU A 239 23.15 9.92 19.04
N GLN A 240 22.28 10.59 18.29
CA GLN A 240 22.11 12.05 18.34
C GLN A 240 21.14 12.53 19.44
N ILE A 241 20.17 11.71 19.84
CA ILE A 241 18.98 12.13 20.62
C ILE A 241 19.14 11.94 22.15
N TYR A 242 20.36 11.72 22.65
CA TYR A 242 20.60 11.16 24.00
C TYR A 242 20.04 11.93 25.22
N LYS A 243 19.69 13.22 25.11
CA LYS A 243 19.46 14.09 26.29
C LYS A 243 18.02 14.19 26.78
N VAL A 244 17.00 13.84 25.99
CA VAL A 244 15.59 14.12 26.35
C VAL A 244 14.75 12.85 26.46
N ILE A 245 14.19 12.60 27.65
CA ILE A 245 13.52 11.34 28.00
C ILE A 245 12.30 11.06 27.12
N TYR A 246 11.42 12.03 26.88
CA TYR A 246 10.19 11.81 26.11
C TYR A 246 10.47 11.52 24.62
N ILE A 247 11.53 12.10 24.05
CA ILE A 247 11.94 11.82 22.66
C ILE A 247 12.37 10.35 22.52
N LYS A 248 13.08 9.81 23.52
CA LYS A 248 13.44 8.38 23.55
C LYS A 248 12.20 7.47 23.55
N ILE A 249 11.16 7.86 24.28
CA ILE A 249 9.90 7.11 24.31
C ILE A 249 9.28 7.07 22.90
N PHE A 250 9.21 8.21 22.21
CA PHE A 250 8.67 8.25 20.84
C PHE A 250 9.47 7.35 19.90
N LEU A 251 10.80 7.40 20.00
CA LEU A 251 11.71 6.58 19.21
C LEU A 251 11.49 5.07 19.48
N TYR A 252 11.39 4.65 20.73
CA TYR A 252 11.14 3.24 21.07
C TYR A 252 9.76 2.75 20.61
N VAL A 253 8.73 3.59 20.67
CA VAL A 253 7.40 3.23 20.16
C VAL A 253 7.43 3.00 18.64
N ILE A 254 8.16 3.84 17.89
CA ILE A 254 8.34 3.65 16.45
C ILE A 254 9.11 2.35 16.17
N ILE A 255 10.23 2.11 16.87
CA ILE A 255 10.99 0.86 16.76
C ILE A 255 10.10 -0.36 17.02
N PHE A 256 9.28 -0.31 18.07
CA PHE A 256 8.35 -1.40 18.38
C PHE A 256 7.42 -1.72 17.20
N PHE A 257 6.81 -0.71 16.57
CA PHE A 257 5.95 -0.94 15.41
C PHE A 257 6.71 -1.47 14.18
N ILE A 258 7.96 -1.03 13.97
CA ILE A 258 8.80 -1.53 12.87
C ILE A 258 9.17 -3.00 13.13
N ILE A 259 9.61 -3.36 14.34
CA ILE A 259 9.95 -4.73 14.69
C ILE A 259 8.72 -5.64 14.62
N PHE A 260 7.57 -5.17 15.12
CA PHE A 260 6.32 -5.92 15.05
C PHE A 260 5.94 -6.24 13.60
N ASP A 261 6.03 -5.27 12.71
CA ASP A 261 5.72 -5.46 11.30
C ASP A 261 6.75 -6.35 10.58
N LEU A 262 8.04 -6.18 10.88
CA LEU A 262 9.12 -7.04 10.37
C LEU A 262 8.89 -8.50 10.77
N TRP A 263 8.56 -8.75 12.04
CA TRP A 263 8.23 -10.08 12.54
C TRP A 263 7.04 -10.69 11.80
N PHE A 264 5.99 -9.90 11.57
CA PHE A 264 4.84 -10.33 10.79
C PHE A 264 5.21 -10.67 9.34
N ALA A 265 6.04 -9.85 8.68
CA ALA A 265 6.52 -10.10 7.33
C ALA A 265 7.34 -11.41 7.23
N ILE A 266 8.20 -11.69 8.21
CA ILE A 266 8.97 -12.94 8.29
C ILE A 266 8.05 -14.16 8.40
N ILE A 267 7.00 -14.09 9.24
CA ILE A 267 5.99 -15.16 9.36
C ILE A 267 5.32 -15.44 8.01
N GLN A 268 5.01 -14.39 7.24
CA GLN A 268 4.40 -14.57 5.92
C GLN A 268 5.33 -15.27 4.94
N ILE A 269 6.63 -14.98 4.95
CA ILE A 269 7.62 -15.71 4.13
C ILE A 269 7.62 -17.20 4.48
N VAL A 270 7.66 -17.53 5.76
CA VAL A 270 7.67 -18.93 6.23
C VAL A 270 6.40 -19.66 5.77
N ARG A 271 5.23 -18.99 5.83
CA ARG A 271 3.97 -19.55 5.33
C ARG A 271 3.97 -19.76 3.82
N ILE A 272 4.47 -18.80 3.06
CA ILE A 272 4.59 -18.89 1.60
C ILE A 272 5.47 -20.10 1.23
N TYR A 273 6.60 -20.29 1.92
CA TYR A 273 7.53 -21.38 1.65
C TYR A 273 6.94 -22.76 2.03
N LYS A 274 6.28 -22.87 3.19
CA LYS A 274 5.59 -24.11 3.61
C LYS A 274 4.48 -24.52 2.65
N ASN A 275 3.67 -23.57 2.17
CA ASN A 275 2.59 -23.86 1.23
C ASN A 275 3.08 -24.17 -0.19
N GLY A 276 4.25 -23.64 -0.59
CA GLY A 276 4.90 -24.00 -1.86
C GLY A 276 5.40 -25.45 -1.89
N LYS A 277 5.86 -25.98 -0.75
CA LYS A 277 6.30 -27.38 -0.63
C LYS A 277 5.18 -28.42 -0.67
N ASN A 278 3.96 -28.05 -0.28
CA ASN A 278 2.79 -28.95 -0.32
C ASN A 278 2.09 -28.99 -1.69
N LYS A 279 2.62 -28.28 -2.70
CA LYS A 279 2.09 -28.22 -4.07
C LYS A 279 3.07 -28.74 -5.13
N ALA A 280 4.24 -29.23 -4.73
CA ALA A 280 5.23 -29.90 -5.56
C ALA A 280 5.31 -31.36 -5.12
#